data_AF-A0A067N3V7-F1
#
_entry.id   AF-A0A067N3V7-F1
#
_cell.length_a   1.000
_cell.length_b   1.000
_cell.length_c   1.000
_cell.angle_alpha   90.00
_cell.angle_beta   90.00
_cell.angle_gamma   90.00
#
_symmetry.space_group_name_H-M   'P 1'
#
loop_
_entity.id
_entity.type
_entity.pdbx_description
1 polymer ?
#
loop_
_entity_poly.entity_id
_entity_poly.type
_entity_poly.pdbx_seq_one_letter_code
_entity_poly.pdbx_strand_id
1 'polypeptide(L)'
;MLLQPFLADCALDLGENLVAHLIELHRALSAQSPDFVEISTLFDMTSDCLASMRFDEHEWGLLEHNWVDKNQALVDEWKARGGREFAPYRCVAKLFSLHTHIKSILGVALSRRLSTYLSTAEVVVTPVAPYIRSTQAAPTMEDIDAAIRRHIGIAESDDEYEIAVKHVADKVIKPKGDTLVINAHCECSLVAYHLQNPNKKPLSYIGTSKLLCFACRIFFQFYNQRAPEFGQTPFCFKGAHWKLYTGGWAYVRVKAGAPDNVNGLLGRVREDMTSNLKTRIQERVRAQAKRRVVSNSTVTSTTPRSVIIGGESDIKEACEWAFRPHPLYQSMLRTDLQ
;
A
#
# COMPACT_ATOMS: atom_id res chain seq x y z
N MET A 1 -20.64 -16.00 -6.04
CA MET A 1 -20.46 -14.75 -5.26
C MET A 1 -21.14 -14.97 -3.92
N LEU A 2 -20.42 -14.99 -2.80
CA LEU A 2 -20.99 -15.34 -1.48
C LEU A 2 -21.84 -14.22 -0.84
N LEU A 3 -21.78 -13.00 -1.36
CA LEU A 3 -22.50 -11.86 -0.79
C LEU A 3 -24.02 -12.02 -0.89
N GLN A 4 -24.54 -12.53 -2.01
CA GLN A 4 -25.98 -12.69 -2.22
C GLN A 4 -26.64 -13.70 -1.25
N PRO A 5 -26.12 -14.93 -1.06
CA PRO A 5 -26.70 -15.85 -0.07
C PRO A 5 -26.57 -15.32 1.36
N PHE A 6 -25.46 -14.65 1.71
CA PHE A 6 -25.32 -13.98 3.01
C PHE A 6 -26.40 -12.92 3.25
N LEU A 7 -26.64 -12.04 2.28
CA LEU A 7 -27.67 -11.00 2.40
C LEU A 7 -29.08 -11.59 2.52
N ALA A 8 -29.35 -12.70 1.85
CA ALA A 8 -30.64 -13.39 1.93
C ALA A 8 -30.85 -14.03 3.32
N ASP A 9 -29.85 -14.74 3.84
CA ASP A 9 -29.94 -15.44 5.13
C ASP A 9 -29.98 -14.48 6.32
N CYS A 10 -29.32 -13.33 6.19
CA CYS A 10 -29.28 -12.29 7.22
C CYS A 10 -30.34 -11.20 7.00
N ALA A 11 -31.31 -11.38 6.10
CA ALA A 11 -32.24 -10.30 5.72
C ALA A 11 -33.09 -9.76 6.87
N LEU A 12 -33.47 -10.62 7.83
CA LEU A 12 -34.21 -10.19 9.01
C LEU A 12 -33.34 -9.32 9.94
N ASP A 13 -32.09 -9.72 10.14
CA ASP A 13 -31.14 -8.99 10.99
C ASP A 13 -30.65 -7.69 10.32
N LEU A 14 -30.49 -7.71 9.00
CA LEU A 14 -30.04 -6.59 8.18
C LEU A 14 -31.17 -5.68 7.71
N GLY A 15 -32.44 -6.04 7.95
CA GLY A 15 -33.60 -5.34 7.43
C GLY A 15 -33.87 -5.61 5.94
N GLU A 16 -35.11 -5.99 5.64
CA GLU A 16 -35.53 -6.37 4.28
C GLU A 16 -35.34 -5.24 3.26
N ASN A 17 -35.56 -3.98 3.66
CA ASN A 17 -35.37 -2.81 2.80
C ASN A 17 -33.90 -2.64 2.38
N LEU A 18 -32.95 -2.86 3.29
CA LEU A 18 -31.52 -2.76 2.98
C LEU A 18 -31.13 -3.83 1.95
N VAL A 19 -31.59 -5.07 2.17
CA VAL A 19 -31.32 -6.18 1.27
C VAL A 19 -31.92 -5.94 -0.11
N ALA A 20 -33.17 -5.45 -0.18
CA ALA A 20 -33.82 -5.09 -1.43
C ALA A 20 -33.01 -4.03 -2.20
N HIS A 21 -32.61 -2.94 -1.53
CA HIS A 21 -31.80 -1.89 -2.16
C HIS A 21 -30.43 -2.40 -2.63
N LEU A 22 -29.76 -3.27 -1.86
CA LEU A 22 -28.48 -3.87 -2.27
C LEU A 22 -28.62 -4.78 -3.51
N ILE A 23 -29.73 -5.51 -3.62
CA ILE A 23 -30.04 -6.34 -4.78
C ILE A 23 -30.33 -5.48 -6.02
N GLU A 24 -31.14 -4.42 -5.87
CA GLU A 24 -31.43 -3.47 -6.95
C GLU A 24 -30.17 -2.76 -7.43
N LEU A 25 -29.34 -2.29 -6.50
CA LEU A 25 -28.06 -1.67 -6.80
C LEU A 25 -27.13 -2.63 -7.55
N HIS A 26 -27.07 -3.91 -7.15
CA HIS A 26 -26.30 -4.92 -7.88
C HIS A 26 -26.81 -5.10 -9.31
N ARG A 27 -28.14 -5.12 -9.51
CA ARG A 27 -28.76 -5.23 -10.83
C ARG A 27 -28.42 -4.03 -11.72
N ALA A 28 -28.55 -2.82 -11.20
CA ALA A 28 -28.25 -1.58 -11.91
C ALA A 28 -26.75 -1.50 -12.31
N LEU A 29 -25.85 -1.86 -11.38
CA LEU A 29 -24.40 -1.91 -11.65
C LEU A 29 -24.01 -2.98 -12.70
N SER A 30 -24.81 -4.04 -12.83
CA SER A 30 -24.55 -5.14 -13.76
C SER A 30 -25.25 -4.98 -15.11
N ALA A 31 -26.00 -3.89 -15.32
CA ALA A 31 -26.65 -3.60 -16.58
C ALA A 31 -25.64 -3.39 -17.70
N GLN A 32 -26.00 -3.78 -18.94
CA GLN A 32 -25.14 -3.61 -20.12
C GLN A 32 -24.83 -2.12 -20.40
N SER A 33 -25.76 -1.24 -20.07
CA SER A 33 -25.60 0.22 -20.13
C SER A 33 -26.04 0.81 -18.79
N PRO A 34 -25.14 0.94 -17.81
CA PRO A 34 -25.48 1.44 -16.47
C PRO A 34 -25.94 2.90 -16.51
N ASP A 35 -27.10 3.21 -15.95
CA ASP A 35 -27.55 4.58 -15.71
C ASP A 35 -26.94 5.08 -14.40
N PHE A 36 -25.96 5.98 -14.49
CA PHE A 36 -25.27 6.50 -13.32
C PHE A 36 -26.14 7.41 -12.44
N VAL A 37 -27.21 8.00 -12.96
CA VAL A 37 -28.16 8.78 -12.17
C VAL A 37 -28.98 7.81 -11.31
N GLU A 38 -29.56 6.78 -11.94
CA GLU A 38 -30.29 5.72 -11.23
C GLU A 38 -29.41 5.05 -10.16
N ILE A 39 -28.18 4.67 -10.53
CA ILE A 39 -27.22 4.06 -9.61
C ILE A 39 -26.91 4.99 -8.44
N SER A 40 -26.73 6.29 -8.68
CA SER A 40 -26.50 7.26 -7.59
C SER A 40 -27.71 7.35 -6.66
N THR A 41 -28.94 7.35 -7.20
CA THR A 41 -30.17 7.37 -6.39
C THR A 41 -30.33 6.10 -5.55
N LEU A 42 -30.07 4.92 -6.13
CA LEU A 42 -30.09 3.66 -5.39
C LEU A 42 -29.04 3.65 -4.28
N PHE A 43 -27.86 4.20 -4.54
CA PHE A 43 -26.82 4.37 -3.52
C PHE A 43 -27.26 5.30 -2.38
N ASP A 44 -27.94 6.41 -2.68
CA ASP A 44 -28.52 7.31 -1.68
C ASP A 44 -29.54 6.58 -0.80
N MET A 45 -30.49 5.89 -1.41
CA MET A 45 -31.50 5.09 -0.69
C MET A 45 -30.88 4.01 0.19
N THR A 46 -29.84 3.32 -0.31
CA THR A 46 -29.14 2.30 0.47
C THR A 46 -28.35 2.92 1.64
N SER A 47 -27.73 4.09 1.41
CA SER A 47 -26.95 4.81 2.42
C SER A 47 -27.84 5.36 3.54
N ASP A 48 -29.00 5.91 3.20
CA ASP A 48 -29.98 6.41 4.16
C ASP A 48 -30.54 5.25 5.02
N CYS A 49 -30.81 4.10 4.38
CA CYS A 49 -31.21 2.90 5.10
C CYS A 49 -30.14 2.49 6.12
N LEU A 50 -28.86 2.38 5.73
CA LEU A 50 -27.78 2.06 6.68
C LEU A 50 -27.63 3.08 7.81
N ALA A 51 -27.69 4.38 7.49
CA ALA A 51 -27.56 5.44 8.48
C ALA A 51 -28.68 5.38 9.53
N SER A 52 -29.90 5.02 9.10
CA SER A 52 -31.05 4.87 9.99
C SER A 52 -30.93 3.69 10.95
N MET A 53 -30.18 2.64 10.56
CA MET A 53 -30.09 1.40 11.33
C MET A 53 -29.06 1.46 12.48
N ARG A 54 -28.30 2.55 12.65
CA ARG A 54 -27.26 2.70 13.70
C ARG A 54 -26.31 1.48 13.81
N PHE A 55 -25.92 0.93 12.68
CA PHE A 55 -25.12 -0.30 12.62
C PHE A 55 -23.68 -0.12 13.10
N ASP A 56 -23.20 -1.03 13.95
CA ASP A 56 -21.82 -1.08 14.39
C ASP A 56 -20.99 -2.16 13.63
N GLU A 57 -19.66 -2.00 13.60
CA GLU A 57 -18.73 -2.93 12.91
C GLU A 57 -18.63 -4.31 13.62
N HIS A 58 -18.92 -4.35 14.92
CA HIS A 58 -18.94 -5.56 15.75
C HIS A 58 -20.16 -6.44 15.47
N GLU A 59 -21.36 -5.87 15.32
CA GLU A 59 -22.59 -6.56 14.93
C GLU A 59 -22.45 -7.23 13.56
N TRP A 60 -21.84 -6.53 12.60
CA TRP A 60 -21.47 -7.11 11.30
C TRP A 60 -20.51 -8.28 11.45
N GLY A 61 -19.50 -8.16 12.33
CA GLY A 61 -18.55 -9.23 12.61
C GLY A 61 -19.23 -10.47 13.20
N LEU A 62 -20.20 -10.28 14.08
CA LEU A 62 -20.98 -11.38 14.67
C LEU A 62 -21.87 -12.07 13.63
N LEU A 63 -22.59 -11.32 12.80
CA LEU A 63 -23.40 -11.87 11.70
C LEU A 63 -22.55 -12.65 10.70
N GLU A 64 -21.41 -12.07 10.30
CA GLU A 64 -20.45 -12.69 9.41
C GLU A 64 -19.92 -14.01 9.99
N HIS A 65 -19.49 -14.01 11.25
CA HIS A 65 -18.97 -15.20 11.91
C HIS A 65 -20.04 -16.31 12.02
N ASN A 66 -21.22 -15.96 12.52
CA ASN A 66 -22.34 -16.90 12.65
C ASN A 66 -22.77 -17.48 11.30
N TRP A 67 -22.74 -16.68 10.24
CA TRP A 67 -23.09 -17.16 8.89
C TRP A 67 -22.01 -18.08 8.32
N VAL A 68 -20.73 -17.73 8.50
CA VAL A 68 -19.59 -18.54 8.06
C VAL A 68 -19.62 -19.92 8.74
N ASP A 69 -19.86 -19.96 10.05
CA ASP A 69 -19.91 -21.21 10.81
C ASP A 69 -21.03 -22.13 10.30
N LYS A 70 -22.19 -21.57 9.95
CA LYS A 70 -23.32 -22.33 9.37
C LYS A 70 -23.07 -22.76 7.93
N ASN A 71 -22.28 -22.00 7.17
CA ASN A 71 -22.10 -22.16 5.73
C ASN A 71 -20.65 -22.54 5.34
N GLN A 72 -19.93 -23.23 6.24
CA GLN A 72 -18.51 -23.53 6.09
C GLN A 72 -18.17 -24.19 4.75
N ALA A 73 -18.99 -25.12 4.26
CA ALA A 73 -18.79 -25.80 2.99
C ALA A 73 -18.78 -24.82 1.78
N LEU A 74 -19.68 -23.84 1.76
CA LEU A 74 -19.74 -22.81 0.71
C LEU A 74 -18.54 -21.86 0.78
N VAL A 75 -18.10 -21.53 2.00
CA VAL A 75 -16.92 -20.70 2.24
C VAL A 75 -15.64 -21.40 1.78
N ASP A 76 -15.54 -22.71 2.03
CA ASP A 76 -14.38 -23.51 1.61
C ASP A 76 -14.33 -23.67 0.09
N GLU A 77 -15.47 -23.89 -0.57
CA GLU A 77 -15.56 -23.90 -2.04
C GLU A 77 -15.13 -22.54 -2.64
N TRP A 78 -15.57 -21.43 -2.05
CA TRP A 78 -15.15 -20.09 -2.45
C TRP A 78 -13.64 -19.88 -2.33
N LYS A 79 -13.05 -20.29 -1.20
CA LYS A 79 -11.59 -20.22 -0.97
C LYS A 79 -10.83 -21.07 -1.99
N ALA A 80 -11.32 -22.28 -2.28
CA ALA A 80 -10.69 -23.19 -3.25
C ALA A 80 -10.62 -22.60 -4.67
N ARG A 81 -11.58 -21.74 -5.05
CA ARG A 81 -11.60 -21.02 -6.34
C ARG A 81 -10.66 -19.79 -6.40
N GLY A 82 -9.77 -19.63 -5.42
CA GLY A 82 -8.89 -18.46 -5.31
C GLY A 82 -9.55 -17.27 -4.62
N GLY A 83 -10.70 -17.49 -3.96
CA GLY A 83 -11.33 -16.49 -3.11
C GLY A 83 -10.46 -16.16 -1.90
N ARG A 84 -10.33 -14.87 -1.58
CA ARG A 84 -9.86 -14.44 -0.25
C ARG A 84 -10.90 -14.80 0.81
N GLU A 85 -10.53 -14.65 2.08
CA GLU A 85 -11.48 -14.73 3.20
C GLU A 85 -12.78 -14.00 2.86
N PHE A 86 -13.90 -14.67 3.12
CA PHE A 86 -15.21 -14.08 2.97
C PHE A 86 -15.36 -12.98 4.02
N ALA A 87 -15.53 -11.74 3.55
CA ALA A 87 -15.63 -10.55 4.39
C ALA A 87 -16.75 -9.64 3.86
N PRO A 88 -18.03 -10.02 4.00
CA PRO A 88 -19.20 -9.28 3.51
C PRO A 88 -19.22 -7.84 4.00
N TYR A 89 -18.90 -7.57 5.26
CA TYR A 89 -18.82 -6.20 5.78
C TYR A 89 -17.84 -5.35 4.97
N ARG A 90 -16.63 -5.86 4.68
CA ARG A 90 -15.65 -5.15 3.86
C ARG A 90 -16.12 -4.96 2.41
N CYS A 91 -16.94 -5.86 1.89
CA CYS A 91 -17.52 -5.74 0.56
C CYS A 91 -18.56 -4.61 0.52
N VAL A 92 -19.46 -4.58 1.51
CA VAL A 92 -20.48 -3.54 1.69
C VAL A 92 -19.80 -2.18 1.93
N ALA A 93 -18.83 -2.08 2.84
CA ALA A 93 -18.07 -0.85 3.08
C ALA A 93 -17.38 -0.30 1.81
N LYS A 94 -16.81 -1.20 0.98
CA LYS A 94 -16.25 -0.81 -0.32
C LYS A 94 -17.32 -0.32 -1.31
N LEU A 95 -18.49 -0.93 -1.31
CA LEU A 95 -19.62 -0.51 -2.13
C LEU A 95 -20.01 0.94 -1.77
N PHE A 96 -20.04 1.31 -0.48
CA PHE A 96 -20.28 2.70 -0.09
C PHE A 96 -19.13 3.65 -0.41
N SER A 97 -17.88 3.18 -0.38
CA SER A 97 -16.79 3.98 -0.95
C SER A 97 -16.97 4.26 -2.45
N LEU A 98 -17.58 3.33 -3.20
CA LEU A 98 -17.90 3.54 -4.61
C LEU A 98 -18.96 4.62 -4.80
N HIS A 99 -19.95 4.73 -3.91
CA HIS A 99 -20.95 5.81 -3.93
C HIS A 99 -20.29 7.20 -3.97
N THR A 100 -19.38 7.48 -3.04
CA THR A 100 -18.65 8.75 -2.98
C THR A 100 -17.88 9.02 -4.26
N HIS A 101 -17.31 7.99 -4.87
CA HIS A 101 -16.61 8.11 -6.15
C HIS A 101 -17.58 8.40 -7.30
N ILE A 102 -18.72 7.72 -7.39
CA ILE A 102 -19.75 7.97 -8.42
C ILE A 102 -20.27 9.40 -8.31
N LYS A 103 -20.60 9.86 -7.10
CA LYS A 103 -21.00 11.26 -6.87
C LYS A 103 -19.93 12.25 -7.29
N SER A 104 -18.66 11.96 -6.99
CA SER A 104 -17.56 12.81 -7.41
C SER A 104 -17.43 12.85 -8.94
N ILE A 105 -17.56 11.71 -9.61
CA ILE A 105 -17.54 11.60 -11.08
C ILE A 105 -18.71 12.37 -11.68
N LEU A 106 -19.93 12.17 -11.18
CA LEU A 106 -21.12 12.90 -11.62
C LEU A 106 -20.96 14.40 -11.40
N GLY A 107 -20.45 14.81 -10.23
CA GLY A 107 -20.18 16.22 -9.94
C GLY A 107 -19.18 16.85 -10.90
N VAL A 108 -18.15 16.10 -11.31
CA VAL A 108 -17.21 16.53 -12.36
C VAL A 108 -17.91 16.58 -13.73
N ALA A 109 -18.62 15.52 -14.11
CA ALA A 109 -19.31 15.41 -15.41
C ALA A 109 -20.37 16.49 -15.61
N LEU A 110 -21.10 16.84 -14.56
CA LEU A 110 -22.15 17.87 -14.54
C LEU A 110 -21.60 19.27 -14.23
N SER A 111 -20.29 19.40 -14.01
CA SER A 111 -19.69 20.67 -13.64
C SER A 111 -19.81 21.68 -14.78
N ARG A 112 -20.57 22.77 -14.57
CA ARG A 112 -20.63 23.89 -15.53
C ARG A 112 -19.25 24.45 -15.85
N ARG A 113 -18.37 24.53 -14.84
CA ARG A 113 -16.99 25.04 -15.00
C ARG A 113 -16.14 24.15 -15.89
N LEU A 114 -16.32 22.83 -15.83
CA LEU A 114 -15.56 21.88 -16.62
C LEU A 114 -16.28 21.48 -17.92
N SER A 115 -17.54 21.87 -18.11
CA SER A 115 -18.38 21.45 -19.24
C SER A 115 -17.74 21.69 -20.60
N THR A 116 -17.16 22.87 -20.84
CA THR A 116 -16.45 23.18 -22.09
C THR A 116 -15.24 22.28 -22.29
N TYR A 117 -14.48 22.01 -21.22
CA TYR A 117 -13.34 21.10 -21.29
C TYR A 117 -13.81 19.66 -21.56
N LEU A 118 -14.78 19.15 -20.79
CA LEU A 118 -15.26 17.77 -20.90
C LEU A 118 -15.99 17.48 -22.22
N SER A 119 -16.68 18.46 -22.80
CA SER A 119 -17.38 18.31 -24.09
C SER A 119 -16.46 18.34 -25.31
N THR A 120 -15.23 18.86 -25.15
CA THR A 120 -14.25 18.97 -26.25
C THR A 120 -13.02 18.10 -26.05
N ALA A 121 -12.79 17.60 -24.83
CA ALA A 121 -11.65 16.76 -24.50
C ALA A 121 -11.84 15.35 -25.04
N GLU A 122 -10.92 14.91 -25.88
CA GLU A 122 -10.76 13.51 -26.22
C GLU A 122 -10.06 12.78 -25.06
N VAL A 123 -10.75 11.82 -24.44
CA VAL A 123 -10.17 10.99 -23.39
C VAL A 123 -9.43 9.83 -24.04
N VAL A 124 -8.11 9.98 -24.21
CA VAL A 124 -7.25 8.91 -24.70
C VAL A 124 -6.73 8.07 -23.55
N VAL A 125 -7.23 6.85 -23.42
CA VAL A 125 -6.74 5.88 -22.42
C VAL A 125 -5.54 5.13 -22.98
N THR A 126 -4.36 5.38 -22.44
CA THR A 126 -3.16 4.58 -22.77
C THR A 126 -2.87 3.58 -21.66
N PRO A 127 -3.01 2.27 -21.89
CA PRO A 127 -2.59 1.28 -20.91
C PRO A 127 -1.07 1.31 -20.76
N VAL A 128 -0.59 1.47 -19.53
CA VAL A 128 0.83 1.40 -19.20
C VAL A 128 1.10 0.05 -18.56
N ALA A 129 1.97 -0.74 -19.19
CA ALA A 129 2.36 -2.04 -18.67
C ALA A 129 3.04 -1.89 -17.29
N PRO A 130 2.76 -2.78 -16.33
CA PRO A 130 3.45 -2.76 -15.04
C PRO A 130 4.95 -2.98 -15.24
N TYR A 131 5.76 -2.26 -14.47
CA TYR A 131 7.20 -2.47 -14.47
C TYR A 131 7.55 -3.67 -13.57
N ILE A 132 7.84 -4.80 -14.21
CA ILE A 132 8.12 -6.10 -13.58
C ILE A 132 9.58 -6.48 -13.81
N ARG A 133 10.26 -6.98 -12.77
CA ARG A 133 11.57 -7.61 -12.88
C ARG A 133 11.59 -8.93 -12.13
N SER A 134 12.13 -9.96 -12.77
CA SER A 134 12.51 -11.18 -12.09
C SER A 134 13.94 -11.03 -11.59
N THR A 135 14.16 -11.31 -10.30
CA THR A 135 15.51 -11.46 -9.75
C THR A 135 15.67 -12.88 -9.22
N GLN A 136 16.81 -13.50 -9.53
CA GLN A 136 17.17 -14.85 -9.11
C GLN A 136 17.77 -14.91 -7.70
N ALA A 137 17.91 -13.77 -7.02
CA ALA A 137 18.63 -13.72 -5.75
C ALA A 137 17.81 -12.99 -4.69
N ALA A 138 16.87 -13.70 -4.07
CA ALA A 138 16.46 -13.33 -2.73
C ALA A 138 17.70 -13.36 -1.81
N PRO A 139 17.85 -12.41 -0.86
CA PRO A 139 18.92 -12.50 0.13
C PRO A 139 18.76 -13.80 0.92
N THR A 140 19.85 -14.55 1.08
CA THR A 140 19.86 -15.75 1.92
C THR A 140 19.84 -15.34 3.40
N MET A 141 19.62 -16.31 4.29
CA MET A 141 19.75 -16.03 5.73
C MET A 141 21.19 -15.63 6.10
N GLU A 142 22.21 -16.15 5.39
CA GLU A 142 23.60 -15.72 5.61
C GLU A 142 23.80 -14.23 5.25
N ASP A 143 23.18 -13.75 4.16
CA ASP A 143 23.26 -12.33 3.79
C ASP A 143 22.60 -11.42 4.83
N ILE A 144 21.47 -11.88 5.37
CA ILE A 144 20.71 -11.17 6.40
C ILE A 144 21.54 -11.12 7.69
N ASP A 145 22.08 -12.25 8.13
CA ASP A 145 22.91 -12.35 9.32
C ASP A 145 24.18 -11.50 9.19
N ALA A 146 24.86 -11.55 8.04
CA ALA A 146 26.03 -10.72 7.77
C ALA A 146 25.71 -9.22 7.89
N ALA A 147 24.57 -8.77 7.39
CA ALA A 147 24.17 -7.37 7.51
C ALA A 147 23.75 -6.98 8.94
N ILE A 148 23.10 -7.88 9.68
CA ILE A 148 22.78 -7.65 11.10
C ILE A 148 24.08 -7.48 11.88
N ARG A 149 25.01 -8.44 11.75
CA ARG A 149 26.33 -8.44 12.39
C ARG A 149 27.10 -7.16 12.11
N ARG A 150 27.12 -6.72 10.84
CA ARG A 150 27.78 -5.47 10.41
C ARG A 150 27.22 -4.21 11.08
N HIS A 151 25.98 -4.25 11.59
CA HIS A 151 25.25 -3.06 12.01
C HIS A 151 24.74 -3.11 13.45
N ILE A 152 25.01 -4.19 14.19
CA ILE A 152 24.52 -4.39 15.55
C ILE A 152 25.07 -3.38 16.55
N GLY A 153 26.26 -2.82 16.28
CA GLY A 153 26.84 -1.77 17.11
C GLY A 153 27.21 -2.23 18.52
N ILE A 154 27.31 -3.55 18.72
CA ILE A 154 27.84 -4.23 19.91
C ILE A 154 29.19 -4.84 19.48
N ALA A 155 30.18 -4.81 20.36
CA ALA A 155 31.49 -5.37 20.07
C ALA A 155 31.40 -6.91 19.95
N GLU A 156 32.10 -7.51 18.99
CA GLU A 156 32.08 -8.96 18.73
C GLU A 156 32.58 -9.80 19.92
N SER A 157 33.34 -9.18 20.84
CA SER A 157 33.88 -9.81 22.04
C SER A 157 32.93 -9.79 23.24
N ASP A 158 31.71 -9.26 23.08
CA ASP A 158 30.71 -9.21 24.14
C ASP A 158 29.86 -10.49 24.12
N ASP A 159 29.67 -11.14 25.27
CA ASP A 159 28.78 -12.30 25.39
C ASP A 159 27.34 -11.96 24.96
N GLU A 160 26.96 -10.67 25.00
CA GLU A 160 25.68 -10.17 24.51
C GLU A 160 25.59 -10.07 22.97
N TYR A 161 26.70 -10.18 22.24
CA TYR A 161 26.75 -9.99 20.78
C TYR A 161 25.91 -11.02 20.02
N GLU A 162 26.22 -12.31 20.15
CA GLU A 162 25.50 -13.38 19.45
C GLU A 162 24.02 -13.44 19.86
N ILE A 163 23.80 -13.15 21.14
CA ILE A 163 22.49 -13.05 21.76
C ILE A 163 21.67 -11.92 21.08
N ALA A 164 22.25 -10.74 20.87
CA ALA A 164 21.61 -9.65 20.17
C ALA A 164 21.42 -9.93 18.68
N VAL A 165 22.41 -10.55 18.01
CA VAL A 165 22.31 -10.94 16.59
C VAL A 165 21.10 -11.85 16.38
N LYS A 166 20.99 -12.91 17.19
CA LYS A 166 19.86 -13.85 17.13
C LYS A 166 18.52 -13.16 17.38
N HIS A 167 18.46 -12.25 18.37
CA HIS A 167 17.23 -11.51 18.66
C HIS A 167 16.77 -10.63 17.49
N VAL A 168 17.70 -10.00 16.78
CA VAL A 168 17.38 -9.20 15.60
C VAL A 168 16.98 -10.12 14.45
N ALA A 169 17.71 -11.21 14.22
CA ALA A 169 17.47 -12.19 13.17
C ALA A 169 16.09 -12.86 13.28
N ASP A 170 15.67 -13.24 14.50
CA ASP A 170 14.36 -13.85 14.77
C ASP A 170 13.18 -12.95 14.38
N LYS A 171 13.40 -11.64 14.28
CA LYS A 171 12.38 -10.67 13.88
C LYS A 171 12.39 -10.39 12.38
N VAL A 172 13.36 -10.89 11.63
CA VAL A 172 13.41 -10.71 10.17
C VAL A 172 12.48 -11.73 9.52
N ILE A 173 11.63 -11.25 8.61
CA ILE A 173 10.80 -12.14 7.80
C ILE A 173 11.69 -12.93 6.83
N LYS A 174 11.50 -14.24 6.73
CA LYS A 174 12.32 -15.07 5.83
C LYS A 174 11.79 -14.93 4.39
N PRO A 175 12.65 -14.65 3.40
CA PRO A 175 12.23 -14.69 2.01
C PRO A 175 11.76 -16.11 1.65
N LYS A 176 10.69 -16.20 0.85
CA LYS A 176 10.15 -17.48 0.37
C LYS A 176 10.47 -17.63 -1.12
N GLY A 177 11.17 -18.71 -1.48
CA GLY A 177 11.43 -19.12 -2.86
C GLY A 177 12.71 -18.55 -3.48
N ASP A 178 13.18 -19.23 -4.53
CA ASP A 178 14.47 -18.95 -5.19
C ASP A 178 14.37 -17.87 -6.28
N THR A 179 13.15 -17.58 -6.76
CA THR A 179 12.89 -16.52 -7.74
C THR A 179 11.91 -15.52 -7.18
N LEU A 180 12.34 -14.26 -7.11
CA LEU A 180 11.49 -13.16 -6.65
C LEU A 180 11.09 -12.31 -7.86
N VAL A 181 9.81 -12.35 -8.22
CA VAL A 181 9.23 -11.41 -9.16
C VAL A 181 8.88 -10.14 -8.39
N ILE A 182 9.66 -9.08 -8.62
CA ILE A 182 9.51 -7.78 -7.98
C ILE A 182 8.95 -6.76 -8.96
N ASN A 183 8.04 -5.92 -8.48
CA ASN A 183 7.40 -4.90 -9.30
C ASN A 183 7.64 -3.52 -8.71
N ALA A 184 7.84 -2.52 -9.58
CA ALA A 184 7.56 -1.16 -9.16
C ALA A 184 6.04 -1.01 -9.12
N HIS A 185 5.50 -0.24 -8.18
CA HIS A 185 4.07 0.05 -8.21
C HIS A 185 3.70 0.92 -9.41
N CYS A 186 2.40 1.04 -9.66
CA CYS A 186 1.88 1.76 -10.81
C CYS A 186 2.36 3.22 -10.85
N GLU A 187 2.52 3.90 -9.71
CA GLU A 187 2.98 5.29 -9.68
C GLU A 187 4.39 5.46 -10.25
N CYS A 188 5.31 4.62 -9.80
CA CYS A 188 6.69 4.61 -10.29
C CYS A 188 6.77 4.12 -11.74
N SER A 189 5.89 3.17 -12.13
CA SER A 189 5.78 2.71 -13.53
C SER A 189 5.30 3.83 -14.46
N LEU A 190 4.39 4.70 -14.01
CA LEU A 190 3.93 5.87 -14.76
C LEU A 190 5.06 6.88 -14.98
N VAL A 191 5.89 7.13 -13.94
CA VAL A 191 7.08 7.99 -14.10
C VAL A 191 8.03 7.39 -15.15
N ALA A 192 8.31 6.09 -15.06
CA ALA A 192 9.15 5.39 -16.04
C ALA A 192 8.62 5.57 -17.47
N TYR A 193 7.31 5.44 -17.64
CA TYR A 193 6.64 5.62 -18.92
C TYR A 193 6.80 7.05 -19.44
N HIS A 194 6.55 8.08 -18.62
CA HIS A 194 6.69 9.48 -19.06
C HIS A 194 8.14 9.86 -19.38
N LEU A 195 9.11 9.35 -18.61
CA LEU A 195 10.54 9.54 -18.90
C LEU A 195 10.96 8.91 -20.23
N GLN A 196 10.30 7.82 -20.66
CA GLN A 196 10.51 7.18 -21.97
C GLN A 196 9.71 7.84 -23.10
N ASN A 197 8.78 8.75 -22.78
CA ASN A 197 7.89 9.39 -23.74
C ASN A 197 7.92 10.92 -23.54
N PRO A 198 9.07 11.59 -23.75
CA PRO A 198 9.23 13.02 -23.45
C PRO A 198 8.29 13.93 -24.25
N ASN A 199 7.82 13.47 -25.41
CA ASN A 199 6.85 14.20 -26.23
C ASN A 199 5.46 14.26 -25.57
N LYS A 200 5.17 13.38 -24.61
CA LYS A 200 3.92 13.34 -23.84
C LYS A 200 4.13 14.03 -22.50
N LYS A 201 4.01 15.36 -22.49
CA LYS A 201 4.13 16.16 -21.27
C LYS A 201 3.05 15.74 -20.26
N PRO A 202 3.42 15.13 -19.13
CA PRO A 202 2.43 14.77 -18.13
C PRO A 202 1.91 16.02 -17.43
N LEU A 203 0.69 15.95 -16.90
CA LEU A 203 0.34 16.78 -15.77
C LEU A 203 1.28 16.40 -14.61
N SER A 204 1.89 17.38 -13.95
CA SER A 204 2.82 17.16 -12.82
C SER A 204 2.13 16.68 -11.54
N TYR A 205 1.15 15.79 -11.69
CA TYR A 205 0.37 15.20 -10.62
C TYR A 205 0.10 13.72 -10.95
N ILE A 206 0.48 12.82 -10.05
CA ILE A 206 0.16 11.40 -10.15
C ILE A 206 -0.99 11.11 -9.21
N GLY A 207 -2.17 10.95 -9.80
CA GLY A 207 -3.38 10.51 -9.11
C GLY A 207 -3.49 9.00 -9.18
N THR A 208 -3.43 8.33 -8.03
CA THR A 208 -3.76 6.91 -7.92
C THR A 208 -4.88 6.65 -6.94
N SER A 209 -5.51 5.48 -7.08
CA SER A 209 -6.61 5.04 -6.20
C SER A 209 -6.16 4.76 -4.77
N LYS A 210 -4.85 4.77 -4.48
CA LYS A 210 -4.25 4.50 -3.18
C LYS A 210 -3.18 5.55 -2.89
N LEU A 211 -2.94 5.83 -1.61
CA LEU A 211 -1.78 6.63 -1.22
C LEU A 211 -0.48 5.89 -1.57
N LEU A 212 0.63 6.62 -1.71
CA LEU A 212 1.93 6.02 -1.99
C LEU A 212 2.34 5.05 -0.89
N CYS A 213 2.88 3.91 -1.29
CA CYS A 213 3.59 3.02 -0.38
C CYS A 213 4.93 3.65 0.05
N PHE A 214 5.58 3.05 1.04
CA PHE A 214 6.89 3.54 1.50
C PHE A 214 7.91 3.67 0.36
N ALA A 215 8.13 2.60 -0.41
CA ALA A 215 9.15 2.60 -1.45
C ALA A 215 8.86 3.64 -2.54
N CYS A 216 7.59 3.81 -2.91
CA CYS A 216 7.18 4.83 -3.86
C CYS A 216 7.36 6.24 -3.28
N ARG A 217 7.00 6.46 -2.01
CA ARG A 217 7.19 7.74 -1.34
C ARG A 217 8.65 8.16 -1.32
N ILE A 218 9.55 7.23 -0.97
CA ILE A 218 11.00 7.48 -0.96
C ILE A 218 11.53 7.72 -2.38
N PHE A 219 11.05 6.96 -3.37
CA PHE A 219 11.36 7.21 -4.78
C PHE A 219 10.96 8.62 -5.21
N PHE A 220 9.71 9.02 -4.98
CA PHE A 220 9.21 10.36 -5.35
C PHE A 220 9.92 11.48 -4.60
N GLN A 221 10.30 11.25 -3.34
CA GLN A 221 11.07 12.22 -2.58
C GLN A 221 12.41 12.53 -3.27
N PHE A 222 13.21 11.49 -3.55
CA PHE A 222 14.51 11.69 -4.18
C PHE A 222 14.39 12.08 -5.66
N TYR A 223 13.40 11.53 -6.38
CA TYR A 223 13.10 11.95 -7.74
C TYR A 223 12.79 13.44 -7.80
N ASN A 224 11.89 13.96 -6.97
CA ASN A 224 11.52 15.37 -6.99
C ASN A 224 12.68 16.29 -6.58
N GLN A 225 13.56 15.83 -5.70
CA GLN A 225 14.77 16.58 -5.33
C GLN A 225 15.75 16.69 -6.50
N ARG A 226 15.94 15.60 -7.25
CA ARG A 226 16.92 15.54 -8.35
C ARG A 226 16.35 16.00 -9.70
N ALA A 227 15.04 15.91 -9.92
CA ALA A 227 14.43 16.16 -11.22
C ALA A 227 14.87 17.50 -11.86
N PRO A 228 14.91 18.64 -11.13
CA PRO A 228 15.38 19.90 -11.70
C PRO A 228 16.82 19.87 -12.21
N GLU A 229 17.73 19.17 -11.52
CA GLU A 229 19.15 19.02 -11.90
C GLU A 229 19.31 18.30 -13.25
N PHE A 230 18.32 17.49 -13.64
CA PHE A 230 18.32 16.70 -14.86
C PHE A 230 17.31 17.21 -15.91
N GLY A 231 16.78 18.42 -15.73
CA GLY A 231 15.80 19.02 -16.65
C GLY A 231 14.45 18.31 -16.69
N GLN A 232 14.11 17.58 -15.62
CA GLN A 232 12.83 16.87 -15.47
C GLN A 232 11.90 17.64 -14.53
N THR A 233 10.60 17.43 -14.68
CA THR A 233 9.59 18.06 -13.82
C THR A 233 9.31 17.19 -12.59
N PRO A 234 9.29 17.79 -11.37
CA PRO A 234 8.80 17.10 -10.18
C PRO A 234 7.32 16.71 -10.29
N PHE A 235 6.92 15.65 -9.60
CA PHE A 235 5.53 15.21 -9.53
C PHE A 235 4.91 15.45 -8.15
N CYS A 236 3.70 16.01 -8.14
CA CYS A 236 2.84 16.06 -6.96
C CYS A 236 2.02 14.78 -6.82
N PHE A 237 1.59 14.45 -5.60
CA PHE A 237 0.75 13.29 -5.29
C PHE A 237 -0.11 13.57 -4.05
N LYS A 238 -1.19 12.80 -3.89
CA LYS A 238 -2.18 13.00 -2.80
C LYS A 238 -1.60 12.78 -1.39
N GLY A 239 -0.69 11.83 -1.23
CA GLY A 239 -0.10 11.49 0.06
C GLY A 239 0.54 10.09 0.07
N ALA A 240 0.95 9.62 1.24
CA ALA A 240 1.55 8.30 1.45
C ALA A 240 0.92 7.61 2.67
N HIS A 241 0.69 6.31 2.60
CA HIS A 241 0.23 5.48 3.73
C HIS A 241 1.39 4.73 4.41
N TRP A 242 2.63 5.00 4.01
CA TRP A 242 3.89 4.48 4.57
C TRP A 242 4.04 2.95 4.69
N LYS A 243 3.07 2.15 4.27
CA LYS A 243 3.15 0.69 4.27
C LYS A 243 4.23 0.19 3.32
N LEU A 244 5.06 -0.71 3.81
CA LEU A 244 6.01 -1.48 3.03
C LEU A 244 5.34 -2.78 2.55
N TYR A 245 5.38 -3.05 1.25
CA TYR A 245 4.81 -4.27 0.68
C TYR A 245 5.87 -5.34 0.59
N THR A 246 5.61 -6.47 1.24
CA THR A 246 6.52 -7.61 1.48
C THR A 246 6.95 -8.37 0.21
N GLY A 247 6.26 -8.19 -0.92
CA GLY A 247 6.47 -8.97 -2.13
C GLY A 247 7.61 -8.52 -3.05
N GLY A 248 8.33 -7.45 -2.71
CA GLY A 248 9.32 -6.87 -3.62
C GLY A 248 9.06 -5.40 -3.89
N TRP A 249 10.11 -4.62 -4.13
CA TRP A 249 9.97 -3.39 -4.89
C TRP A 249 11.12 -3.30 -5.91
N ALA A 250 10.76 -3.09 -7.17
CA ALA A 250 11.75 -2.99 -8.24
C ALA A 250 12.19 -1.55 -8.46
N TYR A 251 13.49 -1.32 -8.51
CA TYR A 251 14.02 -0.04 -8.97
C TYR A 251 13.65 0.21 -10.43
N VAL A 252 13.03 1.36 -10.70
CA VAL A 252 12.63 1.78 -12.04
C VAL A 252 13.86 2.04 -12.88
N ARG A 253 13.97 1.38 -14.02
CA ARG A 253 14.97 1.68 -15.06
C ARG A 253 14.23 1.98 -16.35
N VAL A 254 14.80 2.85 -17.16
CA VAL A 254 14.32 3.08 -18.52
C VAL A 254 15.09 2.19 -19.50
N LYS A 255 14.51 1.94 -20.68
CA LYS A 255 15.13 1.10 -21.70
C LYS A 255 16.45 1.71 -22.20
N ALA A 256 17.34 0.85 -22.71
CA ALA A 256 18.52 1.29 -23.46
C ALA A 256 18.08 2.20 -24.62
N GLY A 257 18.66 3.39 -24.71
CA GLY A 257 18.27 4.44 -25.66
C GLY A 257 17.43 5.58 -25.09
N ALA A 258 17.08 5.54 -23.79
CA ALA A 258 16.55 6.73 -23.12
C ALA A 258 17.62 7.84 -23.02
N PRO A 259 17.22 9.12 -22.97
CA PRO A 259 18.16 10.23 -22.83
C PRO A 259 19.10 10.09 -21.63
N ASP A 260 20.37 10.49 -21.78
CA ASP A 260 21.39 10.32 -20.72
C ASP A 260 21.02 11.02 -19.41
N ASN A 261 20.34 12.17 -19.47
CA ASN A 261 19.85 12.87 -18.29
C ASN A 261 18.80 12.05 -17.52
N VAL A 262 17.99 11.23 -18.19
CA VAL A 262 17.02 10.33 -17.55
C VAL A 262 17.72 9.19 -16.84
N ASN A 263 18.71 8.56 -17.49
CA ASN A 263 19.50 7.50 -16.88
C ASN A 263 20.32 8.03 -15.68
N GLY A 264 20.91 9.23 -15.82
CA GLY A 264 21.62 9.91 -14.74
C GLY A 264 20.72 10.23 -13.56
N LEU A 265 19.51 10.76 -13.81
CA LEU A 265 18.51 11.04 -12.79
C LEU A 265 18.16 9.77 -12.00
N LEU A 266 17.78 8.70 -12.69
CA LEU A 266 17.43 7.44 -12.04
C LEU A 266 18.66 6.82 -11.34
N GLY A 267 19.87 6.95 -11.89
CA GLY A 267 21.10 6.59 -11.20
C GLY A 267 21.22 7.28 -9.83
N ARG A 268 21.10 8.61 -9.79
CA ARG A 268 21.17 9.40 -8.55
C ARG A 268 20.05 9.08 -7.57
N VAL A 269 18.82 8.95 -8.05
CA VAL A 269 17.68 8.56 -7.22
C VAL A 269 17.95 7.20 -6.58
N ARG A 270 18.48 6.23 -7.32
CA ARG A 270 18.85 4.93 -6.78
C ARG A 270 19.89 5.04 -5.67
N GLU A 271 20.96 5.79 -5.91
CA GLU A 271 22.05 6.01 -4.94
C GLU A 271 21.51 6.63 -3.64
N ASP A 272 20.72 7.69 -3.76
CA ASP A 272 20.15 8.40 -2.61
C ASP A 272 19.16 7.51 -1.84
N MET A 273 18.29 6.79 -2.55
CA MET A 273 17.38 5.81 -1.94
C MET A 273 18.15 4.75 -1.18
N THR A 274 19.20 4.19 -1.79
CA THR A 274 20.05 3.14 -1.23
C THR A 274 20.76 3.64 0.04
N SER A 275 21.35 4.83 -0.02
CA SER A 275 21.99 5.47 1.12
C SER A 275 21.00 5.72 2.27
N ASN A 276 19.83 6.27 1.97
CA ASN A 276 18.79 6.53 2.97
C ASN A 276 18.30 5.24 3.64
N LEU A 277 18.05 4.19 2.85
CA LEU A 277 17.63 2.89 3.36
C LEU A 277 18.71 2.27 4.24
N LYS A 278 19.99 2.34 3.81
CA LYS A 278 21.12 1.85 4.60
C LYS A 278 21.20 2.53 5.97
N THR A 279 21.11 3.85 6.02
CA THR A 279 21.11 4.60 7.29
C THR A 279 19.96 4.18 8.20
N ARG A 280 18.74 4.09 7.66
CA ARG A 280 17.55 3.65 8.44
C ARG A 280 17.70 2.22 8.98
N ILE A 281 18.28 1.30 8.18
CA ILE A 281 18.54 -0.07 8.61
C ILE A 281 19.53 -0.07 9.77
N GLN A 282 20.63 0.68 9.65
CA GLN A 282 21.65 0.78 10.69
C GLN A 282 21.07 1.30 12.00
N GLU A 283 20.31 2.40 11.95
CA GLU A 283 19.64 2.98 13.11
C GLU A 283 18.69 1.97 13.76
N ARG A 284 17.91 1.24 12.96
CA ARG A 284 16.97 0.23 13.46
C ARG A 284 17.67 -0.95 14.11
N VAL A 285 18.69 -1.52 13.47
CA VAL A 285 19.43 -2.67 14.01
C VAL A 285 20.05 -2.29 15.35
N ARG A 286 20.68 -1.10 15.45
CA ARG A 286 21.22 -0.57 16.71
C ARG A 286 20.14 -0.35 17.77
N ALA A 287 19.01 0.25 17.40
CA ALA A 287 17.90 0.48 18.34
C ALA A 287 17.31 -0.84 18.86
N GLN A 288 17.18 -1.84 17.99
CA GLN A 288 16.65 -3.15 18.33
C GLN A 288 17.60 -3.92 19.26
N ALA A 289 18.91 -3.82 19.03
CA ALA A 289 19.93 -4.38 19.90
C ALA A 289 19.91 -3.71 21.30
N LYS A 290 19.86 -2.37 21.37
CA LYS A 290 19.80 -1.60 22.63
C LYS A 290 18.57 -1.91 23.48
N ARG A 291 17.40 -2.14 22.87
CA ARG A 291 16.18 -2.51 23.61
C ARG A 291 16.36 -3.75 24.46
N ARG A 292 17.19 -4.70 24.04
CA ARG A 292 17.49 -5.91 24.80
C ARG A 292 18.39 -5.61 26.02
N VAL A 293 19.44 -4.81 25.83
CA VAL A 293 20.35 -4.40 26.91
C VAL A 293 19.56 -3.74 28.05
N VAL A 294 18.65 -2.82 27.72
CA VAL A 294 17.82 -2.13 28.72
C VAL A 294 16.80 -3.05 29.41
N SER A 295 16.20 -3.99 28.68
CA SER A 295 15.24 -4.95 29.26
C SER A 295 15.88 -5.92 30.26
N ASN A 296 17.19 -6.15 30.19
CA ASN A 296 17.93 -6.93 31.19
C ASN A 296 18.39 -6.09 32.40
N SER A 297 18.31 -4.75 32.33
CA SER A 297 18.84 -3.83 33.35
C SER A 297 17.76 -3.08 34.13
N THR A 298 16.58 -3.68 34.37
CA THR A 298 15.55 -3.02 35.18
C THR A 298 15.66 -3.42 36.66
N VAL A 299 16.51 -2.71 37.40
CA VAL A 299 16.30 -2.38 38.83
C VAL A 299 16.16 -0.85 38.90
N THR A 300 14.94 -0.41 39.23
CA THR A 300 14.48 0.90 39.72
C THR A 300 15.22 2.18 39.29
N SER A 301 14.50 3.09 38.63
CA SER A 301 14.26 4.44 39.20
C SER A 301 13.13 5.17 38.48
N THR A 302 12.52 6.07 39.24
CA THR A 302 11.19 6.65 39.05
C THR A 302 11.31 8.11 38.56
N THR A 303 10.39 8.52 37.68
CA THR A 303 9.89 9.90 37.40
C THR A 303 10.78 10.92 36.66
N PRO A 304 10.22 12.03 36.08
CA PRO A 304 8.85 12.31 35.61
C PRO A 304 8.76 12.83 34.15
N ARG A 305 7.53 12.86 33.63
CA ARG A 305 7.09 13.38 32.33
C ARG A 305 7.38 14.88 32.16
N SER A 306 7.97 15.27 31.03
CA SER A 306 7.83 16.61 30.44
C SER A 306 7.15 16.53 29.07
N VAL A 307 6.28 17.51 28.85
CA VAL A 307 5.41 17.70 27.69
C VAL A 307 6.25 18.21 26.52
N ILE A 308 6.16 17.54 25.35
CA ILE A 308 6.54 18.11 24.06
C ILE A 308 5.31 18.11 23.16
N ILE A 309 4.94 19.32 22.77
CA ILE A 309 3.82 19.68 21.89
C ILE A 309 4.27 19.52 20.43
N GLY A 310 3.42 18.89 19.62
CA GLY A 310 3.44 19.00 18.16
C GLY A 310 4.05 17.81 17.40
N GLY A 311 3.21 16.91 16.89
CA GLY A 311 3.61 15.87 15.93
C GLY A 311 2.99 14.48 16.12
N GLU A 312 1.98 14.32 16.98
CA GLU A 312 1.48 12.99 17.38
C GLU A 312 0.86 12.14 16.26
N SER A 313 0.37 12.70 15.14
CA SER A 313 -0.19 11.89 14.05
C SER A 313 0.89 11.24 13.18
N ASP A 314 1.96 11.96 12.85
CA ASP A 314 3.09 11.44 12.07
C ASP A 314 3.92 10.44 12.91
N ILE A 315 3.94 10.63 14.24
CA ILE A 315 4.62 9.74 15.18
C ILE A 315 3.78 8.48 15.46
N LYS A 316 2.44 8.54 15.54
CA LYS A 316 1.60 7.35 15.72
C LYS A 316 1.62 6.41 14.51
N GLU A 317 1.68 6.95 13.29
CA GLU A 317 1.72 6.13 12.07
C GLU A 317 3.16 5.65 11.75
N ALA A 318 4.18 6.45 12.11
CA ALA A 318 5.57 5.98 12.19
C ALA A 318 5.81 4.95 13.34
N CYS A 319 4.91 4.84 14.31
CA CYS A 319 4.93 3.78 15.32
C CYS A 319 4.42 2.43 14.79
N GLU A 320 3.51 2.39 13.80
CA GLU A 320 3.14 1.12 13.13
C GLU A 320 4.29 0.56 12.28
N TRP A 321 5.17 1.43 11.80
CA TRP A 321 6.48 1.14 11.22
C TRP A 321 7.41 0.33 12.15
N ALA A 322 7.16 0.37 13.47
CA ALA A 322 8.07 -0.15 14.49
C ALA A 322 8.01 -1.67 14.72
N PHE A 323 7.06 -2.42 14.13
CA PHE A 323 6.79 -3.79 14.59
C PHE A 323 7.06 -4.96 13.62
N ARG A 324 7.46 -4.75 12.36
CA ARG A 324 7.89 -5.87 11.46
C ARG A 324 9.12 -5.53 10.58
N PRO A 325 10.32 -6.07 10.88
CA PRO A 325 11.47 -6.07 9.96
C PRO A 325 11.25 -7.02 8.77
N HIS A 326 11.42 -6.57 7.52
CA HIS A 326 11.18 -7.39 6.32
C HIS A 326 12.38 -7.38 5.34
N PRO A 327 12.76 -8.51 4.70
CA PRO A 327 13.97 -8.73 3.86
C PRO A 327 14.04 -7.94 2.55
N LEU A 328 13.15 -6.99 2.31
CA LEU A 328 13.17 -6.19 1.07
C LEU A 328 14.36 -5.24 0.98
N TYR A 329 14.87 -4.87 2.14
CA TYR A 329 15.95 -3.92 2.30
C TYR A 329 17.25 -4.33 1.61
N GLN A 330 17.51 -5.63 1.39
CA GLN A 330 18.74 -6.09 0.74
C GLN A 330 18.61 -6.34 -0.77
N SER A 331 17.40 -6.64 -1.27
CA SER A 331 17.18 -6.80 -2.73
C SER A 331 17.47 -5.52 -3.52
N MET A 332 17.35 -4.35 -2.88
CA MET A 332 17.71 -3.06 -3.47
C MET A 332 19.23 -2.76 -3.42
N LEU A 333 19.96 -3.37 -2.49
CA LEU A 333 21.40 -3.17 -2.30
C LEU A 333 22.27 -4.08 -3.19
N ARG A 334 21.70 -5.16 -3.75
CA ARG A 334 22.46 -6.18 -4.50
C ARG A 334 22.78 -5.86 -5.96
N THR A 335 22.26 -4.77 -6.52
CA THR A 335 22.59 -4.39 -7.92
C THR A 335 23.89 -3.59 -8.07
N ASP A 336 24.75 -3.54 -7.05
CA ASP A 336 26.09 -2.93 -7.11
C ASP A 336 27.19 -3.95 -7.44
N LEU A 337 26.83 -5.21 -7.75
CA LEU A 337 27.75 -6.25 -8.20
C LEU A 337 27.14 -7.03 -9.37
N GLN A 338 26.96 -6.34 -10.51
CA GLN A 338 26.97 -6.90 -11.87
C GLN A 338 26.83 -5.77 -12.91
#